data_AF-A0A2T6E9M8-F1
#
_entry.id   AF-A0A2T6E9M8-F1
#
_cell.length_a   1.000
_cell.length_b   1.000
_cell.length_c   1.000
_cell.angle_alpha   90.00
_cell.angle_beta   90.00
_cell.angle_gamma   90.00
#
_symmetry.space_group_name_H-M   'P 1'
#
loop_
_entity.id
_entity.type
_entity.pdbx_description
1 polymer ?
#
loop_
_entity_poly.entity_id
_entity_poly.type
_entity_poly.pdbx_seq_one_letter_code
_entity_poly.pdbx_strand_id
1 'polypeptide(L)'
;MKKCICFLFVIMPALSYADYFRVVIGYECNQDEDELLIYYRGAYNEEGDALVESGVENRWSPWSFIESMESDDRIGTLSSIERVCSLAGKDYQIRIGPTPGSMSLQGACGVAMTAWVEVALDSEVIVPKQDMAPYCHDLETPTTTDILVNAASGDVEVKTVTHNEFYGW
;
A
#
# COMPACT_ATOMS: atom_id res chain seq x y z
N MET A 1 11.25 67.91 10.29
CA MET A 1 11.55 66.91 9.24
C MET A 1 11.01 65.56 9.70
N LYS A 2 9.88 65.11 9.15
CA LYS A 2 9.25 63.82 9.50
C LYS A 2 10.00 62.70 8.80
N LYS A 3 10.65 61.81 9.55
CA LYS A 3 11.27 60.59 9.02
C LYS A 3 10.17 59.56 8.74
N CYS A 4 9.90 59.31 7.46
CA CYS A 4 9.13 58.14 7.02
C CYS A 4 9.97 56.89 7.29
N ILE A 5 9.54 56.08 8.26
CA ILE A 5 10.04 54.71 8.43
C ILE A 5 9.23 53.85 7.47
N CYS A 6 9.82 53.49 6.32
CA CYS A 6 9.30 52.44 5.46
C CYS A 6 9.56 51.09 6.14
N PHE A 7 8.51 50.54 6.76
CA PHE A 7 8.53 49.17 7.27
C PHE A 7 8.54 48.22 6.06
N LEU A 8 9.71 47.66 5.76
CA LEU A 8 9.89 46.65 4.72
C LEU A 8 9.27 45.34 5.24
N PHE A 9 8.04 45.03 4.83
CA PHE A 9 7.42 43.72 5.07
C PHE A 9 8.19 42.69 4.24
N VAL A 10 9.12 41.97 4.88
CA VAL A 10 9.72 40.76 4.33
C VAL A 10 8.62 39.69 4.33
N ILE A 11 7.97 39.51 3.19
CA ILE A 11 7.07 38.40 2.95
C ILE A 11 7.96 37.16 2.85
N MET A 12 8.17 36.46 3.98
CA MET A 12 8.74 35.12 3.93
C MET A 12 7.70 34.24 3.22
N PRO A 13 8.01 33.63 2.07
CA PRO A 13 7.12 32.64 1.49
C PRO A 13 7.00 31.50 2.48
N ALA A 14 5.78 31.25 2.95
CA ALA A 14 5.48 30.02 3.67
C ALA A 14 5.79 28.87 2.71
N LEU A 15 6.63 27.93 3.16
CA LEU A 15 6.92 26.71 2.42
C LEU A 15 5.63 25.91 2.31
N SER A 16 4.98 25.91 1.15
CA SER A 16 3.93 24.95 0.83
C SER A 16 4.61 23.62 0.53
N TYR A 17 4.51 22.66 1.44
CA TYR A 17 4.82 21.27 1.12
C TYR A 17 3.71 20.74 0.24
N ALA A 18 4.06 20.09 -0.87
CA ALA A 18 3.10 19.35 -1.65
C ALA A 18 2.68 18.11 -0.84
N ASP A 19 1.37 17.88 -0.74
CA ASP A 19 0.87 16.68 -0.08
C ASP A 19 1.38 15.43 -0.82
N TYR A 20 1.75 14.41 -0.07
CA TYR A 20 2.13 13.11 -0.63
C TYR A 20 1.33 12.00 0.06
N PHE A 21 0.98 10.98 -0.70
CA PHE A 21 0.21 9.84 -0.24
C PHE A 21 1.10 8.61 -0.15
N ARG A 22 1.08 7.92 0.99
CA ARG A 22 1.82 6.67 1.19
C ARG A 22 0.84 5.53 1.36
N VAL A 23 1.25 4.37 0.85
CA VAL A 23 0.50 3.12 0.97
C VAL A 23 1.33 2.03 1.62
N VAL A 24 0.64 1.13 2.29
CA VAL A 24 1.18 -0.11 2.85
C VAL A 24 0.25 -1.28 2.59
N ILE A 25 0.84 -2.46 2.48
CA ILE A 25 0.15 -3.74 2.52
C ILE A 25 0.65 -4.51 3.74
N GLY A 26 -0.24 -5.24 4.40
CA GLY A 26 0.11 -6.08 5.52
C GLY A 26 -0.89 -7.19 5.76
N TYR A 27 -0.64 -7.99 6.78
CA TYR A 27 -1.59 -9.00 7.24
C TYR A 27 -1.56 -9.16 8.77
N GLU A 28 -2.67 -9.64 9.30
CA GLU A 28 -2.85 -10.03 10.70
C GLU A 28 -3.35 -11.48 10.74
N CYS A 29 -2.77 -12.26 11.65
CA CYS A 29 -3.11 -13.66 11.86
C CYS A 29 -3.77 -13.77 13.25
N ASN A 30 -5.10 -13.69 13.31
CA ASN A 30 -5.86 -13.73 14.55
C ASN A 30 -6.26 -15.17 14.89
N GLN A 31 -5.51 -15.80 15.79
CA GLN A 31 -5.77 -17.18 16.23
C GLN A 31 -7.00 -17.31 17.11
N ASP A 32 -7.42 -16.25 17.81
CA ASP A 32 -8.57 -16.30 18.71
C ASP A 32 -9.89 -16.27 17.93
N GLU A 33 -9.90 -15.58 16.80
CA GLU A 33 -11.07 -15.46 15.91
C GLU A 33 -11.00 -16.43 14.71
N ASP A 34 -9.91 -17.18 14.57
CA ASP A 34 -9.61 -18.01 13.39
C ASP A 34 -9.65 -17.21 12.08
N GLU A 35 -9.06 -16.01 12.08
CA GLU A 35 -9.14 -15.06 10.97
C GLU A 35 -7.75 -14.64 10.46
N LEU A 36 -7.61 -14.63 9.14
CA LEU A 36 -6.51 -13.98 8.43
C LEU A 36 -7.06 -12.73 7.77
N LEU A 37 -6.59 -11.56 8.21
CA LEU A 37 -6.89 -10.28 7.57
C LEU A 37 -5.68 -9.82 6.78
N ILE A 38 -5.83 -9.65 5.47
CA ILE A 38 -4.87 -8.90 4.64
C ILE A 38 -5.45 -7.51 4.44
N TYR A 39 -4.64 -6.49 4.64
CA TYR A 39 -5.07 -5.11 4.54
C TYR A 39 -4.18 -4.29 3.61
N TYR A 40 -4.80 -3.34 2.92
CA TYR A 40 -4.17 -2.28 2.15
C TYR A 40 -4.66 -0.93 2.68
N ARG A 41 -3.72 -0.07 3.06
CA ARG A 41 -4.01 1.21 3.72
C ARG A 41 -3.20 2.30 3.06
N GLY A 42 -3.74 3.50 3.04
CA GLY A 42 -3.02 4.69 2.63
C GLY A 42 -3.39 5.91 3.46
N ALA A 43 -2.46 6.85 3.55
CA ALA A 43 -2.63 8.10 4.27
C ALA A 43 -1.72 9.20 3.70
N TYR A 44 -2.11 10.46 3.90
CA TYR A 44 -1.32 11.62 3.48
C TYR A 44 -0.31 12.04 4.54
N ASN A 45 0.79 12.63 4.08
CA ASN A 45 1.70 13.43 4.89
C ASN A 45 2.21 12.70 6.15
N GLU A 46 2.13 13.32 7.33
CA GLU A 46 2.61 12.78 8.59
C GLU A 46 1.94 11.45 8.97
N GLU A 47 0.64 11.29 8.65
CA GLU A 47 -0.06 10.03 8.85
C GLU A 47 0.47 8.94 7.91
N GLY A 48 0.77 9.31 6.66
CA GLY A 48 1.44 8.44 5.70
C GLY A 48 2.83 8.02 6.16
N ASP A 49 3.62 8.96 6.69
CA ASP A 49 4.94 8.68 7.28
C ASP A 49 4.84 7.70 8.46
N ALA A 50 3.89 7.92 9.38
CA ALA A 50 3.62 7.00 10.49
C ALA A 50 3.13 5.62 10.01
N LEU A 51 2.41 5.58 8.88
CA LEU A 51 1.93 4.35 8.27
C LEU A 51 3.09 3.49 7.72
N VAL A 52 4.13 4.11 7.17
CA VAL A 52 5.31 3.40 6.65
C VAL A 52 6.44 3.24 7.66
N GLU A 53 6.30 3.82 8.86
CA GLU A 53 7.33 3.77 9.89
C GLU A 53 7.68 2.31 10.24
N SER A 54 9.00 2.05 10.27
CA SER A 54 9.57 0.72 10.45
C SER A 54 9.30 0.15 11.84
N GLY A 55 9.06 -1.16 11.93
CA GLY A 55 8.94 -1.88 13.21
C GLY A 55 7.54 -2.42 13.50
N VAL A 56 6.56 -2.15 12.64
CA VAL A 56 5.28 -2.86 12.67
C VAL A 56 5.45 -4.19 11.93
N GLU A 57 5.37 -5.28 12.68
CA GLU A 57 5.43 -6.64 12.13
C GLU A 57 4.34 -6.82 11.07
N ASN A 58 4.67 -7.59 10.03
CA ASN A 58 3.74 -7.98 8.96
C ASN A 58 3.15 -6.83 8.12
N ARG A 59 3.87 -5.70 8.00
CA ARG A 59 3.47 -4.54 7.20
C ARG A 59 4.63 -4.03 6.33
N TRP A 60 4.34 -3.69 5.08
CA TRP A 60 5.34 -3.26 4.11
C TRP A 60 4.83 -2.12 3.23
N SER A 61 5.72 -1.17 2.94
CA SER A 61 5.52 -0.31 1.77
C SER A 61 5.74 -1.15 0.51
N PRO A 62 4.89 -1.06 -0.53
CA PRO A 62 5.10 -1.79 -1.78
C PRO A 62 6.45 -1.47 -2.44
N TRP A 63 6.96 -0.25 -2.25
CA TRP A 63 8.30 0.15 -2.70
C TRP A 63 9.44 -0.67 -2.08
N SER A 64 9.23 -1.27 -0.91
CA SER A 64 10.24 -2.10 -0.24
C SER A 64 10.52 -3.43 -0.96
N PHE A 65 9.70 -3.78 -1.95
CA PHE A 65 9.88 -4.99 -2.75
C PHE A 65 10.74 -4.78 -4.01
N ILE A 66 11.29 -3.59 -4.22
CA ILE A 66 12.29 -3.38 -5.28
C ILE A 66 13.63 -3.93 -4.80
N GLU A 67 14.13 -4.97 -5.46
CA GLU A 67 15.46 -5.52 -5.15
C GLU A 67 16.57 -4.77 -5.88
N SER A 68 16.30 -4.32 -7.11
CA SER A 68 17.29 -3.65 -7.94
C SER A 68 16.66 -2.66 -8.91
N MET A 69 17.47 -1.68 -9.32
CA MET A 69 17.17 -0.76 -10.40
C MET A 69 18.01 -1.15 -11.63
N GLU A 70 17.40 -1.17 -12.81
CA GLU A 70 18.11 -1.35 -14.09
C GLU A 70 18.87 -0.08 -14.50
N SER A 71 18.29 1.09 -14.19
CA SER A 71 18.88 2.43 -14.35
C SER A 71 18.29 3.37 -13.29
N ASP A 72 18.78 4.61 -13.23
CA ASP A 72 18.30 5.63 -12.27
C ASP A 72 16.77 5.84 -12.30
N ASP A 73 16.12 5.50 -13.41
CA ASP A 73 14.71 5.74 -13.67
C ASP A 73 13.93 4.47 -14.07
N ARG A 74 14.53 3.28 -13.98
CA ARG A 74 13.90 2.03 -14.39
C ARG A 74 14.07 0.95 -13.33
N ILE A 75 12.93 0.44 -12.86
CA ILE A 75 12.85 -0.69 -11.95
C ILE A 75 13.41 -1.92 -12.66
N GLY A 76 14.29 -2.66 -11.98
CA GLY A 76 14.79 -3.94 -12.45
C GLY A 76 14.01 -5.08 -11.83
N THR A 77 14.61 -5.69 -10.81
CA THR A 77 14.04 -6.88 -10.16
C THR A 77 13.09 -6.49 -9.04
N LEU A 78 11.93 -7.15 -9.05
CA LEU A 78 10.93 -7.09 -7.99
C LEU A 78 10.96 -8.39 -7.21
N SER A 79 10.82 -8.30 -5.90
CA SER A 79 10.62 -9.44 -5.01
C SER A 79 9.17 -9.57 -4.59
N SER A 80 8.89 -10.68 -3.92
CA SER A 80 7.70 -10.91 -3.13
C SER A 80 8.11 -11.55 -1.83
N ILE A 81 7.29 -11.38 -0.80
CA ILE A 81 7.44 -12.11 0.44
C ILE A 81 6.45 -13.27 0.50
N GLU A 82 6.85 -14.33 1.18
CA GLU A 82 5.99 -15.45 1.52
C GLU A 82 5.92 -15.58 3.04
N ARG A 83 4.72 -15.78 3.55
CA ARG A 83 4.42 -15.88 4.98
C ARG A 83 3.42 -17.00 5.22
N VAL A 84 3.42 -17.52 6.44
CA VAL A 84 2.49 -18.56 6.86
C VAL A 84 1.69 -18.03 8.04
N CYS A 85 0.38 -18.18 7.97
CA CYS A 85 -0.54 -17.94 9.07
C CYS A 85 -1.24 -19.26 9.42
N SER A 86 -1.03 -19.75 10.64
CA SER A 86 -1.63 -21.00 11.10
C SER A 86 -2.92 -20.71 11.87
N LEU A 87 -4.06 -21.13 11.33
CA LEU A 87 -5.41 -20.89 11.87
C LEU A 87 -6.22 -22.19 11.83
N ALA A 88 -7.04 -22.46 12.85
CA ALA A 88 -7.82 -23.69 12.96
C ALA A 88 -7.04 -24.99 12.65
N GLY A 89 -5.73 -25.02 12.93
CA GLY A 89 -4.84 -26.14 12.65
C GLY A 89 -4.43 -26.32 11.19
N LYS A 90 -4.65 -25.32 10.32
CA LYS A 90 -4.24 -25.30 8.91
C LYS A 90 -3.27 -24.17 8.64
N ASP A 91 -2.41 -24.34 7.63
CA ASP A 91 -1.40 -23.35 7.24
C ASP A 91 -1.83 -22.60 5.98
N TYR A 92 -2.05 -21.29 6.12
CA TYR A 92 -2.36 -20.37 5.04
C TYR A 92 -1.06 -19.71 4.56
N GLN A 93 -0.69 -19.99 3.31
CA GLN A 93 0.46 -19.40 2.64
C GLN A 93 0.05 -18.08 1.99
N ILE A 94 0.65 -16.99 2.44
CA ILE A 94 0.37 -15.62 2.00
C ILE A 94 1.55 -15.15 1.17
N ARG A 95 1.29 -14.69 -0.06
CA ARG A 95 2.31 -14.14 -0.95
C ARG A 95 1.94 -12.71 -1.26
N ILE A 96 2.84 -11.78 -0.97
CA ILE A 96 2.63 -10.34 -1.15
C ILE A 96 3.76 -9.80 -2.02
N GLY A 97 3.43 -8.97 -2.99
CA GLY A 97 4.43 -8.28 -3.79
C GLY A 97 3.95 -6.95 -4.36
N PRO A 98 4.81 -6.25 -5.11
CA PRO A 98 4.54 -4.94 -5.66
C PRO A 98 3.82 -5.05 -7.00
N THR A 99 2.99 -4.05 -7.29
CA THR A 99 2.40 -3.80 -8.61
C THR A 99 2.80 -2.39 -9.04
N PRO A 100 3.91 -2.23 -9.79
CA PRO A 100 4.30 -0.93 -10.31
C PRO A 100 3.29 -0.45 -11.35
N GLY A 101 2.88 0.82 -11.29
CA GLY A 101 2.10 1.45 -12.36
C GLY A 101 2.89 1.57 -13.66
N SER A 102 4.21 1.70 -13.56
CA SER A 102 5.14 1.61 -14.67
C SER A 102 6.51 1.14 -14.19
N MET A 103 7.20 0.35 -15.02
CA MET A 103 8.60 -0.04 -14.76
C MET A 103 9.58 1.13 -14.94
N SER A 104 9.17 2.21 -15.62
CA SER A 104 9.93 3.47 -15.68
C SER A 104 9.30 4.51 -14.76
N LEU A 105 10.10 5.10 -13.87
CA LEU A 105 9.71 6.14 -12.94
C LEU A 105 9.30 7.45 -13.64
N GLN A 106 9.79 7.67 -14.87
CA GLN A 106 9.42 8.80 -15.73
C GLN A 106 8.23 8.49 -16.65
N GLY A 107 7.81 7.22 -16.72
CA GLY A 107 6.67 6.80 -17.52
C GLY A 107 5.34 7.28 -16.94
N ALA A 108 4.26 7.08 -17.71
CA ALA A 108 2.91 7.24 -17.16
C ALA A 108 2.79 6.38 -15.90
N CYS A 109 2.51 7.03 -14.77
CA CYS A 109 2.38 6.39 -13.46
C CYS A 109 3.65 5.75 -12.90
N GLY A 110 4.82 6.25 -13.30
CA GLY A 110 6.09 5.80 -12.75
C GLY A 110 6.26 6.00 -11.24
N VAL A 111 5.50 6.93 -10.65
CA VAL A 111 5.44 7.15 -9.19
C VAL A 111 4.31 6.39 -8.50
N ALA A 112 3.49 5.65 -9.25
CA ALA A 112 2.46 4.81 -8.66
C ALA A 112 3.03 3.42 -8.39
N MET A 113 2.96 2.99 -7.13
CA MET A 113 3.31 1.63 -6.72
C MET A 113 2.22 1.13 -5.80
N THR A 114 1.49 0.11 -6.24
CA THR A 114 0.49 -0.60 -5.44
C THR A 114 1.04 -1.97 -5.08
N ALA A 115 0.21 -2.86 -4.54
CA ALA A 115 0.61 -4.21 -4.19
C ALA A 115 -0.39 -5.23 -4.74
N TRP A 116 0.07 -6.47 -4.85
CA TRP A 116 -0.77 -7.63 -5.08
C TRP A 116 -0.64 -8.61 -3.91
N VAL A 117 -1.65 -9.47 -3.77
CA VAL A 117 -1.65 -10.57 -2.81
C VAL A 117 -2.23 -11.84 -3.42
N GLU A 118 -1.76 -12.98 -2.94
CA GLU A 118 -2.25 -14.33 -3.21
C GLU A 118 -2.28 -15.11 -1.89
N VAL A 119 -3.31 -15.94 -1.68
CA VAL A 119 -3.44 -16.81 -0.51
C VAL A 119 -3.73 -18.23 -0.96
N ALA A 120 -2.97 -19.18 -0.44
CA ALA A 120 -3.17 -20.59 -0.65
C ALA A 120 -3.35 -21.35 0.67
N LEU A 121 -4.22 -22.35 0.66
CA LEU A 121 -4.45 -23.31 1.73
C LEU A 121 -4.03 -24.68 1.23
N ASP A 122 -3.04 -25.33 1.85
CA ASP A 122 -2.56 -26.65 1.45
C ASP A 122 -2.27 -26.81 -0.07
N SER A 123 -1.73 -25.76 -0.69
CA SER A 123 -1.46 -25.62 -2.15
C SER A 123 -2.66 -25.31 -3.04
N GLU A 124 -3.88 -25.25 -2.51
CA GLU A 124 -5.05 -24.74 -3.21
C GLU A 124 -5.12 -23.22 -3.07
N VAL A 125 -5.15 -22.49 -4.18
CA VAL A 125 -5.25 -21.03 -4.19
C VAL A 125 -6.70 -20.63 -3.89
N ILE A 126 -6.92 -20.06 -2.69
CA ILE A 126 -8.24 -19.59 -2.23
C ILE A 126 -8.44 -18.09 -2.49
N VAL A 127 -7.35 -17.33 -2.57
CA VAL A 127 -7.32 -15.95 -3.06
C VAL A 127 -6.35 -15.92 -4.23
N PRO A 128 -6.82 -15.86 -5.48
CA PRO A 128 -5.91 -15.75 -6.62
C PRO A 128 -5.12 -14.45 -6.55
N LYS A 129 -3.94 -14.43 -7.18
CA LYS A 129 -3.16 -13.20 -7.32
C LYS A 129 -4.05 -12.05 -7.81
N GLN A 130 -4.25 -11.07 -6.95
CA GLN A 130 -5.05 -9.89 -7.22
C GLN A 130 -4.31 -8.63 -6.80
N ASP A 131 -4.44 -7.57 -7.60
CA ASP A 131 -3.94 -6.25 -7.26
C ASP A 131 -4.88 -5.59 -6.23
N MET A 132 -4.31 -4.92 -5.23
CA MET A 132 -5.08 -4.24 -4.20
C MET A 132 -5.66 -2.90 -4.69
N ALA A 133 -5.01 -2.28 -5.65
CA ALA A 133 -5.47 -1.04 -6.28
C ALA A 133 -5.26 -1.11 -7.78
N PRO A 134 -6.16 -0.51 -8.58
CA PRO A 134 -6.09 -0.59 -10.03
C PRO A 134 -4.93 0.23 -10.58
N TYR A 135 -4.78 0.15 -11.91
CA TYR A 135 -3.90 1.04 -12.64
C TYR A 135 -4.24 2.51 -12.32
N CYS A 136 -3.23 3.33 -12.11
CA CYS A 136 -3.29 4.76 -11.74
C CYS A 136 -4.27 5.67 -12.53
N HIS A 137 -4.63 5.33 -13.78
CA HIS A 137 -5.58 6.09 -14.60
C HIS A 137 -6.98 5.48 -14.61
N ASP A 138 -7.15 4.32 -13.98
CA ASP A 138 -8.43 3.69 -13.75
C ASP A 138 -8.98 4.19 -12.40
N LEU A 139 -9.92 5.13 -12.48
CA LEU A 139 -10.58 5.74 -11.34
C LEU A 139 -11.92 5.08 -11.01
N GLU A 140 -12.38 4.13 -11.86
CA GLU A 140 -13.69 3.49 -11.77
C GLU A 140 -13.59 2.15 -11.02
N THR A 141 -12.50 1.41 -11.22
CA THR A 141 -12.26 0.18 -10.47
C THR A 141 -11.99 0.49 -9.00
N PRO A 142 -12.70 -0.14 -8.05
CA PRO A 142 -12.51 0.15 -6.64
C PRO A 142 -11.18 -0.43 -6.12
N THR A 143 -10.67 0.16 -5.05
CA THR A 143 -9.48 -0.31 -4.33
C THR A 143 -9.89 -1.33 -3.28
N THR A 144 -9.31 -2.53 -3.33
CA THR A 144 -9.42 -3.53 -2.28
C THR A 144 -8.67 -3.05 -1.05
N THR A 145 -9.39 -2.91 0.06
CA THR A 145 -8.84 -2.49 1.35
C THR A 145 -8.61 -3.67 2.26
N ASP A 146 -9.52 -4.65 2.27
CA ASP A 146 -9.43 -5.83 3.13
C ASP A 146 -9.72 -7.10 2.34
N ILE A 147 -8.99 -8.16 2.68
CA ILE A 147 -9.36 -9.54 2.36
C ILE A 147 -9.34 -10.30 3.67
N LEU A 148 -10.52 -10.76 4.10
CA LEU A 148 -10.70 -11.53 5.32
C LEU A 148 -10.92 -13.00 4.96
N VAL A 149 -10.09 -13.88 5.49
CA VAL A 149 -10.26 -15.33 5.38
C VAL A 149 -10.65 -15.84 6.75
N ASN A 150 -11.87 -16.37 6.88
CA ASN A 150 -12.33 -17.02 8.10
C ASN A 150 -12.02 -18.52 8.01
N ALA A 151 -11.09 -19.01 8.81
CA ALA A 151 -10.64 -20.39 8.76
C ALA A 151 -11.66 -21.38 9.32
N ALA A 152 -12.54 -20.92 10.21
CA ALA A 152 -13.60 -21.74 10.80
C ALA A 152 -14.73 -22.04 9.81
N SER A 153 -15.17 -21.05 9.02
CA SER A 153 -16.20 -21.25 7.98
C SER A 153 -15.61 -21.62 6.60
N GLY A 154 -14.37 -21.21 6.33
CA GLY A 154 -13.75 -21.30 5.01
C GLY A 154 -14.14 -20.15 4.07
N ASP A 155 -14.86 -19.15 4.57
CA ASP A 155 -15.30 -18.01 3.77
C ASP A 155 -14.16 -17.02 3.50
N VAL A 156 -14.23 -16.37 2.34
CA VAL A 156 -13.33 -15.29 1.95
C VAL A 156 -14.19 -14.07 1.63
N GLU A 157 -13.98 -12.98 2.36
CA GLU A 157 -14.64 -11.71 2.15
C GLU A 157 -13.64 -10.68 1.61
N VAL A 158 -14.03 -9.96 0.56
CA VAL A 158 -13.21 -8.88 -0.02
C VAL A 158 -13.95 -7.57 0.15
N LYS A 159 -13.34 -6.62 0.87
CA LYS A 159 -13.88 -5.26 1.01
C LYS A 159 -13.15 -4.32 0.08
N THR A 160 -13.94 -3.49 -0.59
CA THR A 160 -13.45 -2.50 -1.54
C THR A 160 -14.03 -1.14 -1.23
N VAL A 161 -13.33 -0.08 -1.62
CA VAL A 161 -13.78 1.32 -1.56
C VAL A 161 -13.52 1.98 -2.90
N THR A 162 -14.27 3.04 -3.21
CA THR A 162 -14.03 3.82 -4.42
C THR A 162 -12.66 4.51 -4.40
N HIS A 163 -12.17 4.93 -5.57
CA HIS A 163 -10.94 5.69 -5.67
C HIS A 163 -10.96 6.95 -4.78
N ASN A 164 -12.07 7.70 -4.82
CA ASN A 164 -12.23 8.92 -4.03
C ASN A 164 -12.25 8.65 -2.52
N GLU A 165 -12.87 7.56 -2.08
CA GLU A 165 -12.85 7.17 -0.66
C GLU A 165 -11.43 6.77 -0.20
N PHE A 166 -10.66 6.08 -1.04
CA PHE A 166 -9.30 5.66 -0.69
C PHE A 166 -8.32 6.83 -0.65
N TYR A 167 -8.38 7.72 -1.65
CA TYR A 167 -7.47 8.86 -1.79
C TYR A 167 -8.02 10.17 -1.21
N GLY A 168 -9.23 10.18 -0.63
CA GLY A 168 -9.83 11.35 0.02
C GLY A 168 -10.12 12.54 -0.90
N TRP A 169 -10.58 12.29 -2.13
CA TRP A 169 -10.89 13.31 -3.15
C TRP A 169 -12.38 13.65 -3.24
#